data_AF-A0A1Y5HSZ5-F1
#
_entry.id   AF-A0A1Y5HSZ5-F1
#
_cell.length_a   1.000
_cell.length_b   1.000
_cell.length_c   1.000
_cell.angle_alpha   90.00
_cell.angle_beta   90.00
_cell.angle_gamma   90.00
#
_symmetry.space_group_name_H-M   'P 1'
#
loop_
_entity.id
_entity.type
_entity.pdbx_description
1 polymer ?
#
loop_
_entity_poly.entity_id
_entity_poly.type
_entity_poly.pdbx_seq_one_letter_code
_entity_poly.pdbx_strand_id
1 'polypeptide(L)'
;MAELQLDSQAPSFQQEMKALAEDLLNKIEGGDLGKVVGVVNNINEVRDRTLYDEIGKLTRGLHNAIKDITTGDELSEDSGMGQASDKLAYVIQMTDKAANRTMDLAEEGMPLNSENLEGAIELQEQWQKFLRKELKPNEFRDLTKKIDAYFTQTQINSKKISSQLSDILMAQDFQDLTGQVIQRVTKLVAEVETRLV
;
A
#
# COMPACT_ATOMS: atom_id res chain seq x y z
N MET A 1 -21.56 -1.02 -8.51
CA MET A 1 -22.28 -1.47 -9.72
C MET A 1 -22.37 -0.28 -10.66
N ALA A 2 -21.26 0.07 -11.32
CA ALA A 2 -21.26 1.09 -12.35
C ALA A 2 -21.53 0.35 -13.67
N GLU A 3 -22.72 0.54 -14.23
CA GLU A 3 -23.06 0.03 -15.56
C GLU A 3 -22.09 0.66 -16.56
N LEU A 4 -21.24 -0.17 -17.16
CA LEU A 4 -20.51 0.16 -18.37
C LEU A 4 -21.56 0.38 -19.47
N GLN A 5 -21.92 1.65 -19.69
CA GLN A 5 -22.53 2.06 -20.95
C GLN A 5 -21.50 1.83 -22.06
N LEU A 6 -21.57 0.64 -22.67
CA LEU A 6 -20.95 0.36 -23.96
C LEU A 6 -21.54 1.36 -24.96
N ASP A 7 -20.74 2.37 -25.29
CA ASP A 7 -21.16 3.45 -26.18
C ASP A 7 -21.52 2.92 -27.57
N SER A 8 -22.60 3.45 -28.08
CA SER A 8 -23.52 2.89 -29.08
C SER A 8 -23.06 3.05 -30.54
N GLN A 9 -21.74 2.96 -30.82
CA GLN A 9 -21.20 3.11 -32.18
C GLN A 9 -20.95 1.79 -32.94
N ALA A 10 -20.91 0.65 -32.25
CA ALA A 10 -20.84 -0.67 -32.87
C ALA A 10 -21.97 -0.98 -33.90
N PRO A 11 -23.23 -0.51 -33.75
CA PRO A 11 -24.26 -0.77 -34.75
C PRO A 11 -23.98 -0.11 -36.10
N SER A 12 -23.29 1.03 -36.15
CA SER A 12 -23.02 1.76 -37.40
C SER A 12 -22.04 1.01 -38.30
N PHE A 13 -20.92 0.53 -37.75
CA PHE A 13 -19.92 -0.21 -38.52
C PHE A 13 -20.47 -1.54 -39.03
N GLN A 14 -21.17 -2.30 -38.16
CA GLN A 14 -21.76 -3.58 -38.55
C GLN A 14 -22.81 -3.43 -39.65
N GLN A 15 -23.63 -2.37 -39.60
CA GLN A 15 -24.64 -2.10 -40.60
C GLN A 15 -24.05 -1.64 -41.93
N GLU A 16 -23.02 -0.79 -41.90
CA GLU A 16 -22.31 -0.30 -43.09
C GLU A 16 -21.52 -1.44 -43.77
N MET A 17 -20.84 -2.28 -42.98
CA MET A 17 -20.15 -3.48 -43.47
C MET A 17 -21.10 -4.50 -44.08
N LYS A 18 -22.28 -4.71 -43.48
CA LYS A 18 -23.30 -5.60 -44.03
C LYS A 18 -23.80 -5.11 -45.38
N ALA A 19 -24.10 -3.81 -45.50
CA ALA A 19 -24.53 -3.22 -46.77
C ALA A 19 -23.47 -3.34 -47.87
N LEU A 20 -22.19 -3.12 -47.53
CA LEU A 20 -21.08 -3.28 -48.48
C LEU A 20 -20.85 -4.74 -48.88
N ALA A 21 -21.04 -5.70 -47.96
CA ALA A 21 -20.95 -7.12 -48.26
C ALA A 21 -22.09 -7.59 -49.20
N GLU A 22 -23.30 -7.10 -48.99
CA GLU A 22 -24.45 -7.35 -49.87
C GLU A 22 -24.23 -6.74 -51.27
N ASP A 23 -23.71 -5.51 -51.35
CA ASP A 23 -23.35 -4.85 -52.62
C ASP A 23 -22.21 -5.57 -53.36
N LEU A 24 -21.21 -6.07 -52.62
CA LEU A 24 -20.11 -6.86 -53.19
C LEU A 24 -20.63 -8.16 -53.82
N LEU A 25 -21.51 -8.88 -53.12
CA LEU A 25 -22.11 -10.12 -53.60
C LEU A 25 -22.89 -9.88 -54.91
N ASN A 26 -23.75 -8.88 -54.93
CA ASN A 26 -24.54 -8.51 -56.11
C ASN A 26 -23.66 -8.16 -57.32
N LYS A 27 -22.54 -7.46 -57.11
CA LYS A 27 -21.61 -7.07 -58.19
C LYS A 27 -20.77 -8.23 -58.72
N ILE A 28 -20.43 -9.19 -57.86
CA ILE A 28 -19.77 -10.44 -58.26
C ILE A 28 -20.72 -11.30 -59.10
N GLU A 29 -21.97 -11.46 -58.67
CA GLU A 29 -23.00 -12.21 -59.40
C GLU A 29 -23.33 -11.58 -60.76
N GLY A 30 -23.26 -10.24 -60.86
CA GLY A 30 -23.43 -9.49 -62.10
C GLY A 30 -22.22 -9.50 -63.06
N GLY A 31 -21.08 -10.09 -62.67
CA GLY A 31 -19.88 -10.21 -63.51
C GLY A 31 -19.07 -8.92 -63.73
N ASP A 32 -19.35 -7.85 -62.98
CA ASP A 32 -18.71 -6.54 -63.15
C ASP A 32 -17.47 -6.40 -62.25
N LEU A 33 -16.37 -7.03 -62.68
CA LEU A 33 -15.10 -7.07 -61.96
C LEU A 33 -14.53 -5.67 -61.65
N GLY A 34 -14.83 -4.65 -62.47
CA GLY A 34 -14.39 -3.28 -62.24
C GLY A 34 -15.08 -2.64 -61.03
N LYS A 35 -16.39 -2.88 -60.88
CA LYS A 35 -17.15 -2.41 -59.70
C LYS A 35 -16.84 -3.20 -58.44
N VAL A 36 -16.47 -4.47 -58.55
CA VAL A 36 -16.04 -5.32 -57.41
C VAL A 36 -14.82 -4.71 -56.71
N VAL A 37 -13.80 -4.28 -57.46
CA VAL A 37 -12.61 -3.62 -56.90
C VAL A 37 -12.98 -2.34 -56.14
N GLY A 38 -13.93 -1.57 -56.65
CA GLY A 38 -14.43 -0.37 -55.96
C GLY A 38 -15.09 -0.66 -54.60
N VAL A 39 -15.89 -1.72 -54.50
CA VAL A 39 -16.52 -2.10 -53.23
C VAL A 39 -15.51 -2.65 -52.23
N VAL A 40 -14.52 -3.43 -52.70
CA VAL A 40 -13.42 -3.90 -51.86
C VAL A 40 -12.62 -2.72 -51.28
N ASN A 41 -12.37 -1.69 -52.07
CA ASN A 41 -11.73 -0.47 -51.59
C ASN A 41 -12.58 0.24 -50.52
N ASN A 42 -13.89 0.37 -50.73
CA ASN A 42 -14.79 0.97 -49.74
C ASN A 42 -14.82 0.17 -48.42
N ILE A 43 -14.79 -1.17 -48.49
CA ILE A 43 -14.69 -2.04 -47.31
C ILE A 43 -13.39 -1.77 -46.55
N ASN A 44 -12.27 -1.67 -47.26
CA ASN A 44 -10.98 -1.36 -46.64
C ASN A 44 -11.00 0.02 -45.99
N GLU A 45 -11.56 1.04 -46.64
CA GLU A 45 -11.67 2.39 -46.06
C GLU A 45 -12.52 2.42 -44.78
N VAL A 46 -13.68 1.74 -44.77
CA VAL A 46 -14.55 1.66 -43.59
C VAL A 46 -13.84 0.92 -42.46
N ARG A 47 -13.16 -0.20 -42.75
CA ARG A 47 -12.36 -0.93 -41.76
C ARG A 47 -11.25 -0.07 -41.18
N ASP A 48 -10.46 0.58 -42.03
CA ASP A 48 -9.30 1.35 -41.61
C ASP A 48 -9.75 2.55 -40.76
N ARG A 49 -10.82 3.27 -41.16
CA ARG A 49 -11.42 4.35 -40.37
C ARG A 49 -11.84 3.89 -38.97
N THR A 50 -12.54 2.76 -38.87
CA THR A 50 -12.97 2.22 -37.57
C THR A 50 -11.79 1.79 -36.71
N LEU A 51 -10.76 1.18 -37.32
CA LEU A 51 -9.55 0.79 -36.59
C LEU A 51 -8.79 2.01 -36.04
N TYR A 52 -8.68 3.09 -36.82
CA TYR A 52 -8.09 4.34 -36.34
C TYR A 52 -8.88 4.97 -35.20
N ASP A 53 -10.22 4.92 -35.25
CA ASP A 53 -11.05 5.49 -34.19
C ASP A 53 -10.95 4.70 -32.88
N GLU A 54 -10.94 3.36 -32.96
CA GLU A 54 -10.75 2.49 -31.79
C GLU A 54 -9.34 2.61 -31.19
N ILE A 55 -8.30 2.67 -32.02
CA ILE A 55 -6.94 2.98 -31.54
C ILE A 55 -6.90 4.36 -30.88
N GLY A 56 -7.61 5.34 -31.44
CA GLY A 56 -7.75 6.68 -30.87
C GLY A 56 -8.46 6.66 -29.52
N LYS A 57 -9.55 5.90 -29.37
CA LYS A 57 -10.28 5.71 -28.11
C LYS A 57 -9.41 5.03 -27.06
N LEU A 58 -8.70 3.96 -27.41
CA LEU A 58 -7.77 3.27 -26.51
C LEU A 58 -6.63 4.19 -26.07
N THR A 59 -6.02 4.91 -27.01
CA THR A 59 -4.91 5.83 -26.72
C THR A 59 -5.37 6.99 -25.85
N ARG A 60 -6.55 7.57 -26.12
CA ARG A 60 -7.15 8.61 -25.27
C ARG A 60 -7.57 8.07 -23.91
N GLY A 61 -8.12 6.85 -23.84
CA GLY A 61 -8.48 6.17 -22.60
C GLY A 61 -7.26 5.91 -21.73
N LEU A 62 -6.17 5.43 -22.32
CA LEU A 62 -4.88 5.26 -21.67
C LEU A 62 -4.29 6.61 -21.25
N HIS A 63 -4.28 7.60 -22.14
CA HIS A 63 -3.80 8.95 -21.84
C HIS A 63 -4.59 9.58 -20.69
N ASN A 64 -5.91 9.45 -20.68
CA ASN A 64 -6.76 9.97 -19.62
C ASN A 64 -6.56 9.18 -18.31
N ALA A 65 -6.41 7.85 -18.36
CA ALA A 65 -6.07 7.06 -17.18
C ALA A 65 -4.71 7.48 -16.59
N ILE A 66 -3.69 7.65 -17.43
CA ILE A 66 -2.37 8.17 -17.02
C ILE A 66 -2.50 9.60 -16.48
N LYS A 67 -3.32 10.43 -17.12
CA LYS A 67 -3.56 11.81 -16.69
C LYS A 67 -4.27 11.84 -15.33
N ASP A 68 -5.27 11.01 -15.11
CA ASP A 68 -5.99 10.88 -13.83
C ASP A 68 -5.06 10.32 -12.75
N ILE A 69 -4.10 9.45 -13.09
CA ILE A 69 -3.01 9.04 -12.19
C ILE A 69 -2.13 10.24 -11.79
N THR A 70 -1.91 11.19 -12.69
CA THR A 70 -1.14 12.43 -12.41
C THR A 70 -1.96 13.58 -11.80
N THR A 71 -3.28 13.61 -11.96
CA THR A 71 -4.12 14.80 -11.65
C THR A 71 -5.25 14.50 -10.67
N GLY A 72 -5.57 13.24 -10.40
CA GLY A 72 -6.66 12.82 -9.51
C GLY A 72 -6.29 12.99 -8.05
N ASP A 73 -6.23 14.25 -7.62
CA ASP A 73 -5.89 14.63 -6.27
C ASP A 73 -6.82 15.74 -5.77
N GLU A 74 -7.95 15.32 -5.20
CA GLU A 74 -8.76 16.17 -4.30
C GLU A 74 -8.31 16.02 -2.83
N LEU A 75 -7.13 15.43 -2.58
CA LEU A 75 -6.53 15.35 -1.24
C LEU A 75 -5.16 16.07 -1.16
N SER A 76 -4.72 16.74 -2.23
CA SER A 76 -3.49 17.55 -2.29
C SER A 76 -3.74 19.03 -2.04
N GLU A 77 -4.16 19.39 -0.84
CA GLU A 77 -3.74 20.69 -0.33
C GLU A 77 -2.80 20.59 0.87
N ASP A 78 -2.65 19.42 1.52
CA ASP A 78 -1.89 19.36 2.78
C ASP A 78 -0.59 18.52 2.73
N SER A 79 -0.38 17.63 1.75
CA SER A 79 0.79 16.72 1.75
C SER A 79 1.74 16.82 0.56
N GLY A 80 1.43 17.61 -0.48
CA GLY A 80 2.36 17.90 -1.59
C GLY A 80 2.89 16.69 -2.36
N MET A 81 2.25 15.52 -2.28
CA MET A 81 2.71 14.28 -2.89
C MET A 81 1.96 13.97 -4.20
N GLY A 82 2.60 14.28 -5.34
CA GLY A 82 2.17 13.82 -6.66
C GLY A 82 2.44 12.33 -6.89
N GLN A 83 1.91 11.75 -7.98
CA GLN A 83 2.18 10.41 -8.55
C GLN A 83 2.15 9.15 -7.63
N ALA A 84 1.67 8.02 -8.15
CA ALA A 84 1.65 6.73 -7.42
C ALA A 84 3.05 6.26 -6.96
N SER A 85 4.10 6.65 -7.68
CA SER A 85 5.50 6.40 -7.29
C SER A 85 5.88 7.11 -6.00
N ASP A 86 5.50 8.38 -5.82
CA ASP A 86 5.87 9.13 -4.61
C ASP A 86 5.03 8.65 -3.42
N LYS A 87 3.81 8.18 -3.67
CA LYS A 87 2.97 7.50 -2.66
C LYS A 87 3.63 6.21 -2.15
N LEU A 88 4.19 5.39 -3.02
CA LEU A 88 4.96 4.20 -2.62
C LEU A 88 6.27 4.58 -1.91
N ALA A 89 6.98 5.59 -2.38
CA ALA A 89 8.20 6.09 -1.74
C ALA A 89 7.92 6.59 -0.31
N TYR A 90 6.82 7.31 -0.12
CA TYR A 90 6.36 7.75 1.20
C TYR A 90 6.03 6.57 2.12
N VAL A 91 5.35 5.53 1.62
CA VAL A 91 5.09 4.31 2.39
C VAL A 91 6.40 3.67 2.86
N ILE A 92 7.39 3.55 1.97
CA ILE A 92 8.71 2.99 2.31
C ILE A 92 9.37 3.84 3.40
N GLN A 93 9.40 5.15 3.24
CA GLN A 93 10.00 6.07 4.22
C GLN A 93 9.31 6.00 5.58
N MET A 94 7.98 5.97 5.62
CA MET A 94 7.21 5.89 6.86
C MET A 94 7.38 4.53 7.54
N THR A 95 7.44 3.45 6.76
CA THR A 95 7.71 2.10 7.29
C THR A 95 9.10 2.01 7.90
N ASP A 96 10.12 2.54 7.22
CA ASP A 96 11.49 2.57 7.71
C ASP A 96 11.61 3.39 9.01
N LYS A 97 10.96 4.57 9.06
CA LYS A 97 10.92 5.41 10.26
C LYS A 97 10.25 4.71 11.44
N ALA A 98 9.12 4.03 11.23
CA ALA A 98 8.42 3.30 12.28
C ALA A 98 9.23 2.10 12.78
N ALA A 99 9.90 1.37 11.88
CA ALA A 99 10.77 0.25 12.23
C ALA A 99 11.98 0.70 13.06
N ASN A 100 12.71 1.73 12.59
CA ASN A 100 13.85 2.28 13.31
C ASN A 100 13.43 2.80 14.69
N ARG A 101 12.33 3.55 14.78
CA ARG A 101 11.82 4.04 16.06
C ARG A 101 11.47 2.91 17.03
N THR A 102 10.89 1.83 16.53
CA THR A 102 10.56 0.65 17.34
C THR A 102 11.82 -0.04 17.86
N MET A 103 12.84 -0.20 17.01
CA MET A 103 14.12 -0.78 17.40
C MET A 103 14.83 0.06 18.47
N ASP A 104 14.92 1.39 18.27
CA ASP A 104 15.55 2.30 19.23
C ASP A 104 14.91 2.18 20.63
N LEU A 105 13.58 2.23 20.69
CA LEU A 105 12.84 2.14 21.95
C LEU A 105 13.00 0.76 22.62
N ALA A 106 13.08 -0.31 21.82
CA ALA A 106 13.33 -1.66 22.32
C ALA A 106 14.76 -1.80 22.88
N GLU A 107 15.77 -1.30 22.16
CA GLU A 107 17.18 -1.31 22.59
C GLU A 107 17.38 -0.53 23.89
N GLU A 108 16.72 0.61 24.05
CA GLU A 108 16.75 1.38 25.29
C GLU A 108 16.03 0.69 26.47
N GLY A 109 15.02 -0.14 26.19
CA GLY A 109 14.22 -0.84 27.20
C GLY A 109 14.88 -2.11 27.73
N MET A 110 15.66 -2.81 26.89
CA MET A 110 16.40 -4.02 27.27
C MET A 110 17.29 -3.86 28.52
N PRO A 111 18.17 -2.85 28.63
CA PRO A 111 19.05 -2.71 29.80
C PRO A 111 18.26 -2.48 31.09
N LEU A 112 17.13 -1.75 31.04
CA LEU A 112 16.28 -1.52 32.21
C LEU A 112 15.68 -2.82 32.75
N ASN A 113 15.28 -3.72 31.84
CA ASN A 113 14.76 -5.03 32.21
C ASN A 113 15.87 -5.94 32.75
N SER A 114 17.07 -5.88 32.16
CA SER A 114 18.25 -6.61 32.67
C SER A 114 18.64 -6.15 34.08
N GLU A 115 18.68 -4.85 34.34
CA GLU A 115 18.94 -4.30 35.68
C GLU A 115 17.93 -4.80 36.72
N ASN A 116 16.63 -4.82 36.36
CA ASN A 116 15.59 -5.35 37.23
C ASN A 116 15.81 -6.84 37.52
N LEU A 117 16.15 -7.64 36.50
CA LEU A 117 16.38 -9.07 36.65
C LEU A 117 17.60 -9.35 37.54
N GLU A 118 18.71 -8.65 37.30
CA GLU A 118 19.93 -8.78 38.10
C GLU A 118 19.69 -8.42 39.56
N GLY A 119 19.00 -7.30 39.82
CA GLY A 119 18.62 -6.90 41.18
C GLY A 119 17.70 -7.91 41.86
N ALA A 120 16.75 -8.50 41.12
CA ALA A 120 15.87 -9.54 41.64
C ALA A 120 16.63 -10.80 42.07
N ILE A 121 17.58 -11.25 41.25
CA ILE A 121 18.43 -12.42 41.53
C ILE A 121 19.29 -12.15 42.77
N GLU A 122 19.96 -11.00 42.85
CA GLU A 122 20.80 -10.65 44.01
C GLU A 122 20.00 -10.63 45.31
N LEU A 123 18.81 -10.01 45.28
CA LEU A 123 17.93 -9.97 46.45
C LEU A 123 17.40 -11.35 46.81
N GLN A 124 17.06 -12.19 45.84
CA GLN A 124 16.60 -13.55 46.08
C GLN A 124 17.67 -14.38 46.79
N GLU A 125 18.93 -14.28 46.37
CA GLU A 125 20.04 -14.99 47.02
C GLU A 125 20.22 -14.56 48.48
N GLN A 126 20.20 -13.25 48.75
CA GLN A 126 20.32 -12.74 50.11
C GLN A 126 19.10 -13.08 50.98
N TRP A 127 17.91 -13.05 50.39
CA TRP A 127 16.68 -13.48 51.06
C TRP A 127 16.74 -14.95 51.48
N GLN A 128 17.29 -15.82 50.62
CA GLN A 128 17.47 -17.24 50.96
C GLN A 128 18.49 -17.44 52.10
N LYS A 129 19.59 -16.68 52.13
CA LYS A 129 20.53 -16.69 53.27
C LYS A 129 19.87 -16.25 54.57
N PHE A 130 19.01 -15.23 54.51
CA PHE A 130 18.23 -14.79 55.66
C PHE A 130 17.29 -15.90 56.17
N LEU A 131 16.55 -16.57 55.29
CA LEU A 131 15.66 -17.68 55.66
C LEU A 131 16.40 -18.87 56.29
N ARG A 132 17.64 -19.15 55.86
CA ARG A 132 18.51 -20.17 56.47
C ARG A 132 19.17 -19.72 57.78
N LYS A 133 18.92 -18.49 58.24
CA LYS A 133 19.54 -17.87 59.43
C LYS A 133 21.07 -17.76 59.32
N GLU A 134 21.59 -17.64 58.10
CA GLU A 134 23.03 -17.54 57.81
C GLU A 134 23.52 -16.08 57.77
N LEU A 135 22.63 -15.12 58.02
CA LEU A 135 22.86 -13.69 57.81
C LEU A 135 23.20 -12.99 59.12
N LYS A 136 24.29 -12.22 59.14
CA LYS A 136 24.72 -11.42 60.31
C LYS A 136 23.85 -10.18 60.48
N PRO A 137 23.78 -9.59 61.70
CA PRO A 137 22.99 -8.38 61.94
C PRO A 137 23.32 -7.18 61.03
N ASN A 138 24.61 -7.00 60.69
CA ASN A 138 25.02 -5.93 59.76
C ASN A 138 24.55 -6.21 58.33
N GLU A 139 24.68 -7.45 57.86
CA GLU A 139 24.23 -7.88 56.54
C GLU A 139 22.70 -7.74 56.40
N PHE A 140 21.96 -7.91 57.49
CA PHE A 140 20.50 -7.73 57.48
C PHE A 140 20.12 -6.26 57.25
N ARG A 141 20.84 -5.34 57.89
CA ARG A 141 20.62 -3.89 57.68
C ARG A 141 20.96 -3.50 56.26
N ASP A 142 22.01 -4.08 55.68
CA ASP A 142 22.36 -3.82 54.27
C ASP A 142 21.33 -4.41 53.31
N LEU A 143 20.83 -5.62 53.57
CA LEU A 143 19.73 -6.21 52.82
C LEU A 143 18.48 -5.32 52.82
N THR A 144 18.08 -4.78 53.97
CA THR A 144 16.91 -3.87 54.04
C THR A 144 17.08 -2.61 53.18
N LYS A 145 18.30 -2.05 53.12
CA LYS A 145 18.59 -0.90 52.25
C LYS A 145 18.57 -1.28 50.77
N LYS A 146 19.12 -2.45 50.43
CA LYS A 146 19.12 -2.95 49.05
C LYS A 146 17.70 -3.21 48.53
N ILE A 147 16.82 -3.76 49.38
CA ILE A 147 15.41 -3.98 49.04
C ILE A 147 14.71 -2.66 48.72
N ASP A 148 14.88 -1.64 49.56
CA ASP A 148 14.28 -0.32 49.37
C ASP A 148 14.76 0.36 48.07
N ALA A 149 16.08 0.32 47.82
CA ALA A 149 16.69 0.82 46.60
C ALA A 149 16.19 0.06 45.35
N TYR A 150 16.11 -1.27 45.42
CA TYR A 150 15.62 -2.10 44.33
C TYR A 150 14.15 -1.82 43.99
N PHE A 151 13.27 -1.67 45.00
CA PHE A 151 11.87 -1.33 44.74
C PHE A 151 11.73 0.02 44.06
N THR A 152 12.50 1.02 44.52
CA THR A 152 12.53 2.34 43.88
C THR A 152 13.02 2.26 42.44
N GLN A 153 14.13 1.56 42.19
CA GLN A 153 14.70 1.39 40.85
C GLN A 153 13.74 0.63 39.92
N THR A 154 13.14 -0.46 40.40
CA THR A 154 12.18 -1.26 39.64
C THR A 154 10.98 -0.43 39.22
N GLN A 155 10.45 0.42 40.11
CA GLN A 155 9.35 1.33 39.78
C GLN A 155 9.73 2.33 38.68
N ILE A 156 10.95 2.88 38.73
CA ILE A 156 11.46 3.80 37.70
C ILE A 156 11.61 3.07 36.36
N ASN A 157 12.29 1.92 36.36
CA ASN A 157 12.54 1.11 35.18
C ASN A 157 11.23 0.64 34.55
N SER A 158 10.27 0.13 35.33
CA SER A 158 8.96 -0.30 34.82
C SER A 158 8.14 0.85 34.23
N LYS A 159 8.18 2.05 34.83
CA LYS A 159 7.53 3.24 34.24
C LYS A 159 8.14 3.61 32.90
N LYS A 160 9.47 3.59 32.79
CA LYS A 160 10.17 3.91 31.55
C LYS A 160 9.88 2.88 30.46
N ILE A 161 9.95 1.59 30.78
CA ILE A 161 9.56 0.50 29.86
C ILE A 161 8.11 0.66 29.40
N SER A 162 7.16 0.93 30.32
CA SER A 162 5.76 1.15 29.94
C SER A 162 5.56 2.35 29.02
N SER A 163 6.32 3.42 29.21
CA SER A 163 6.32 4.58 28.32
C SER A 163 6.86 4.21 26.94
N GLN A 164 7.99 3.50 26.87
CA GLN A 164 8.59 3.05 25.62
C GLN A 164 7.65 2.12 24.84
N LEU A 165 6.97 1.18 25.51
CA LEU A 165 5.96 0.33 24.87
C LEU A 165 4.77 1.13 24.34
N SER A 166 4.36 2.19 25.05
CA SER A 166 3.29 3.08 24.58
C SER A 166 3.73 3.89 23.35
N ASP A 167 4.98 4.35 23.34
CA ASP A 167 5.58 5.06 22.21
C ASP A 167 5.76 4.13 20.98
N ILE A 168 6.08 2.85 21.19
CA ILE A 168 6.11 1.83 20.12
C ILE A 168 4.71 1.67 19.51
N LEU A 169 3.67 1.55 20.35
CA LEU A 169 2.30 1.44 19.88
C LEU A 169 1.86 2.70 19.12
N MET A 170 2.21 3.89 19.59
CA MET A 170 1.94 5.14 18.85
C MET A 170 2.72 5.21 17.53
N ALA A 171 3.96 4.73 17.48
CA ALA A 171 4.73 4.70 16.25
C ALA A 171 4.10 3.78 15.18
N GLN A 172 3.28 2.81 15.60
CA GLN A 172 2.55 1.90 14.71
C GLN A 172 1.28 2.53 14.10
N ASP A 173 0.73 3.63 14.62
CA ASP A 173 -0.41 4.31 14.00
C ASP A 173 -0.08 4.83 12.57
N PHE A 174 1.19 5.11 12.30
CA PHE A 174 1.64 5.45 10.93
C PHE A 174 1.49 4.27 9.96
N GLN A 175 1.49 3.03 10.45
CA GLN A 175 1.32 1.84 9.64
C GLN A 175 -0.09 1.74 9.04
N ASP A 176 -1.13 2.22 9.74
CA ASP A 176 -2.49 2.27 9.18
C ASP A 176 -2.56 3.23 7.97
N LEU A 177 -1.92 4.39 8.08
CA LEU A 177 -1.82 5.35 6.97
C LEU A 177 -1.07 4.73 5.77
N THR A 178 0.00 3.97 6.03
CA THR A 178 0.71 3.26 4.95
C THR A 178 -0.15 2.17 4.31
N GLY A 179 -0.97 1.45 5.09
CA GLY A 179 -1.89 0.43 4.58
C GLY A 179 -2.95 1.01 3.66
N GLN A 180 -3.51 2.18 4.02
CA GLN A 180 -4.45 2.91 3.17
C GLN A 180 -3.82 3.36 1.85
N VAL A 181 -2.57 3.82 1.87
CA VAL A 181 -1.84 4.19 0.65
C VAL A 181 -1.59 2.98 -0.24
N ILE A 182 -1.16 1.84 0.31
CA ILE A 182 -0.98 0.59 -0.44
C ILE A 182 -2.29 0.15 -1.09
N GLN A 183 -3.41 0.14 -0.35
CA GLN A 183 -4.71 -0.25 -0.91
C GLN A 183 -5.12 0.63 -2.09
N ARG A 184 -4.86 1.95 -2.01
CA ARG A 184 -5.15 2.89 -3.11
C ARG A 184 -4.28 2.59 -4.33
N VAL A 185 -2.98 2.33 -4.14
CA VAL A 185 -2.08 1.98 -5.24
C VAL A 185 -2.47 0.64 -5.87
N THR A 186 -2.78 -0.39 -5.07
CA THR A 186 -3.22 -1.70 -5.57
C THR A 186 -4.50 -1.62 -6.38
N LYS A 187 -5.49 -0.86 -5.90
CA LYS A 187 -6.75 -0.64 -6.63
C LYS A 187 -6.49 0.04 -7.97
N LEU A 188 -5.60 1.03 -7.99
CA LEU A 188 -5.25 1.77 -9.19
C LEU A 188 -4.50 0.89 -10.22
N VAL A 189 -3.61 0.01 -9.76
CA VAL A 189 -2.96 -0.99 -10.63
C VAL A 189 -3.99 -1.95 -11.24
N ALA A 190 -4.94 -2.45 -10.43
CA ALA A 190 -5.99 -3.35 -10.92
C ALA A 190 -6.93 -2.68 -11.94
N GLU A 191 -7.23 -1.39 -11.78
CA GLU A 191 -8.02 -0.61 -12.75
C GLU A 191 -7.27 -0.43 -14.08
N VAL A 192 -5.95 -0.26 -14.06
CA VAL A 192 -5.11 -0.20 -15.27
C VAL A 192 -5.05 -1.55 -15.97
N GLU A 193 -4.85 -2.64 -15.22
CA GLU A 193 -4.85 -4.00 -15.75
C GLU A 193 -6.18 -4.35 -16.44
N THR A 194 -7.31 -3.99 -15.82
CA THR A 194 -8.65 -4.22 -16.38
C THR A 194 -8.93 -3.41 -17.65
N ARG A 195 -8.29 -2.25 -17.83
CA ARG A 195 -8.44 -1.41 -19.03
C ARG A 195 -7.53 -1.83 -20.20
N LEU A 196 -6.49 -2.64 -19.92
CA LEU A 196 -5.52 -3.12 -20.90
C LEU A 196 -5.81 -4.55 -21.40
N VAL A 197 -6.68 -5.29 -20.72
CA VAL A 197 -7.11 -6.67 -21.06
C VAL A 197 -8.48 -6.67 -21.72
#